data_AF-A0A3N5N2E0-F1
#
_entry.id   AF-A0A3N5N2E0-F1
#
_cell.length_a   1.000
_cell.length_b   1.000
_cell.length_c   1.000
_cell.angle_alpha   90.00
_cell.angle_beta   90.00
_cell.angle_gamma   90.00
#
_symmetry.space_group_name_H-M   'P 1'
#
loop_
_entity.id
_entity.type
_entity.pdbx_description
1 polymer ?
#
loop_
_entity_poly.entity_id
_entity_poly.type
_entity_poly.pdbx_seq_one_letter_code
_entity_poly.pdbx_strand_id
1 'polypeptide(L)'
;MEGELLSLTRSADELSVVCRSDRVPEGVVSERGWRVLQVAGPLGFEMTGILSSLTSPLAEQGISVFAVSTYKTDYLMVKSRQIVAATVILGRKFEIL
;
A
#
# COMPACT_ATOMS: atom_id res chain seq x y z
N MET A 1 -7.00 5.89 -17.58
CA MET A 1 -6.22 4.70 -17.15
C MET A 1 -4.97 5.08 -16.37
N GLU A 2 -4.55 6.36 -16.35
CA GLU A 2 -3.54 6.84 -15.41
C GLU A 2 -4.13 6.95 -14.00
N GLY A 3 -3.38 6.49 -12.98
CA GLY A 3 -3.62 6.81 -11.57
C GLY A 3 -4.24 5.73 -10.68
N GLU A 4 -4.46 4.50 -11.15
CA GLU A 4 -5.10 3.45 -10.34
C GLU A 4 -4.21 2.22 -10.17
N LEU A 5 -3.91 1.84 -8.93
CA LEU A 5 -3.21 0.60 -8.60
C LEU A 5 -4.10 -0.62 -8.92
N LEU A 6 -3.60 -1.50 -9.79
CA LEU A 6 -4.13 -2.83 -10.04
C LEU A 6 -3.00 -3.85 -9.83
N SER A 7 -3.20 -4.79 -8.91
CA SER A 7 -2.27 -5.90 -8.68
C SER A 7 -3.01 -7.23 -8.72
N LEU A 8 -2.45 -8.20 -9.43
CA LEU A 8 -2.92 -9.58 -9.44
C LEU A 8 -1.80 -10.46 -8.92
N THR A 9 -2.06 -11.18 -7.83
CA THR A 9 -1.09 -12.06 -7.20
C THR A 9 -1.68 -13.46 -7.15
N ARG A 10 -1.02 -14.41 -7.81
CA ARG A 10 -1.39 -15.82 -7.80
C ARG A 10 -0.38 -16.60 -6.97
N SER A 11 -0.87 -17.34 -5.99
CA SER A 11 -0.13 -18.36 -5.26
C SER A 11 -0.65 -19.75 -5.64
N ALA A 12 -0.14 -20.79 -4.99
CA ALA A 12 -0.69 -22.13 -5.13
C ALA A 12 -2.13 -22.24 -4.56
N ASP A 13 -2.44 -21.43 -3.56
CA ASP A 13 -3.67 -21.54 -2.78
C ASP A 13 -4.77 -20.59 -3.27
N GLU A 14 -4.39 -19.47 -3.90
CA GLU A 14 -5.35 -18.43 -4.25
C GLU A 14 -4.95 -17.52 -5.41
N LEU A 15 -5.93 -16.70 -5.82
CA LEU A 15 -5.73 -15.51 -6.61
C LEU A 15 -6.23 -14.30 -5.80
N SER A 16 -5.31 -13.41 -5.45
CA SER A 16 -5.61 -12.14 -4.81
C SER A 16 -5.58 -11.00 -5.83
N VAL A 17 -6.56 -10.09 -5.75
CA VAL A 17 -6.71 -8.95 -6.65
C VAL A 17 -6.85 -7.66 -5.84
N VAL A 18 -5.90 -6.75 -6.00
CA VAL A 18 -5.99 -5.37 -5.49
C VAL A 18 -6.54 -4.50 -6.60
N CYS A 19 -7.71 -3.89 -6.37
CA CYS A 19 -8.34 -2.97 -7.31
C CYS A 19 -9.23 -1.96 -6.58
N ARG A 20 -9.82 -1.01 -7.31
CA ARG A 20 -10.82 -0.10 -6.74
C ARG A 20 -12.02 -0.89 -6.22
N SER A 21 -12.55 -0.45 -5.08
CA SER A 21 -13.67 -1.12 -4.42
C SER A 21 -14.97 -1.15 -5.27
N ASP A 22 -15.17 -0.18 -6.16
CA ASP A 22 -16.33 -0.14 -7.06
C ASP A 22 -16.24 -1.14 -8.23
N ARG A 23 -15.08 -1.77 -8.45
CA ARG A 23 -14.89 -2.82 -9.46
C ARG A 23 -15.07 -4.24 -8.94
N VAL A 24 -15.26 -4.40 -7.62
CA VAL A 24 -15.45 -5.72 -7.02
C VAL A 24 -16.87 -6.22 -7.33
N PRO A 25 -17.03 -7.36 -8.04
CA PRO A 25 -18.33 -7.91 -8.35
C PRO A 25 -19.12 -8.31 -7.09
N GLU A 26 -20.44 -8.37 -7.22
CA GLU A 26 -21.31 -8.88 -6.16
C GLU A 26 -20.98 -10.35 -5.84
N GLY A 27 -21.06 -10.72 -4.56
CA GLY A 27 -20.76 -12.08 -4.09
C GLY A 27 -19.27 -12.42 -3.97
N VAL A 28 -18.36 -11.53 -4.37
CA VAL A 28 -16.92 -11.73 -4.22
C VAL A 28 -16.46 -11.31 -2.81
N VAL A 29 -15.77 -12.21 -2.11
CA VAL A 29 -15.13 -11.93 -0.82
C VAL A 29 -14.12 -10.81 -1.01
N SER A 30 -14.27 -9.72 -0.25
CA SER A 30 -13.42 -8.54 -0.41
C SER A 30 -13.25 -7.78 0.89
N GLU A 31 -12.03 -7.29 1.10
CA GLU A 31 -11.72 -6.36 2.18
C GLU A 31 -11.67 -4.92 1.61
N ARG A 32 -12.46 -4.00 2.19
CA ARG A 32 -12.71 -2.67 1.62
C ARG A 32 -12.16 -1.55 2.50
N GLY A 33 -12.29 -0.30 2.03
CA GLY A 33 -11.91 0.88 2.80
C GLY A 33 -10.41 1.05 2.96
N TRP A 34 -9.64 0.63 1.95
CA TRP A 34 -8.21 0.88 1.85
C TRP A 34 -7.95 2.16 1.05
N ARG A 35 -6.88 2.87 1.40
CA ARG A 35 -6.35 4.02 0.68
C ARG A 35 -4.89 3.74 0.35
N VAL A 36 -4.53 3.95 -0.90
CA VAL A 36 -3.18 3.77 -1.41
C VAL A 36 -2.38 5.05 -1.11
N LEU A 37 -1.18 4.87 -0.60
CA LEU A 37 -0.13 5.86 -0.45
C LEU A 37 1.01 5.42 -1.36
N GLN A 38 1.46 6.30 -2.25
CA GLN A 38 2.63 6.06 -3.08
C GLN A 38 3.81 6.83 -2.53
N VAL A 39 4.96 6.17 -2.38
CA VAL A 39 6.20 6.85 -1.99
C VAL A 39 6.85 7.44 -3.24
N ALA A 40 7.17 8.74 -3.22
CA ALA A 40 7.80 9.44 -4.33
C ALA A 40 9.30 9.13 -4.45
N GLY A 41 9.79 9.13 -5.70
CA GLY A 41 11.19 8.90 -6.04
C GLY A 41 11.54 7.43 -6.31
N PRO A 42 12.66 7.14 -7.00
CA PRO A 42 13.21 5.80 -7.03
C PRO A 42 13.73 5.50 -5.62
N LEU A 43 12.99 4.69 -4.87
CA LEU A 43 13.56 3.99 -3.73
C LEU A 43 14.67 3.13 -4.31
N GLY A 44 15.93 3.49 -4.03
CA GLY A 44 17.07 2.81 -4.63
C GLY A 44 16.93 1.30 -4.41
N PHE A 45 16.85 0.52 -5.48
CA PHE A 45 16.69 -0.94 -5.41
C PHE A 45 17.72 -1.63 -4.52
N GLU A 46 18.89 -1.01 -4.38
CA GLU A 46 20.01 -1.46 -3.59
C GLU A 46 19.86 -1.17 -2.09
N MET A 47 18.81 -0.45 -1.67
CA MET A 47 18.58 -0.09 -0.27
C MET A 47 17.89 -1.21 0.48
N THR A 48 18.67 -1.95 1.28
CA THR A 48 18.12 -2.84 2.29
C THR A 48 17.31 -2.05 3.32
N GLY A 49 16.18 -2.62 3.74
CA GLY A 49 15.38 -2.07 4.84
C GLY A 49 14.42 -0.94 4.47
N ILE A 50 14.22 -0.61 3.18
CA ILE A 50 13.27 0.44 2.81
C ILE A 50 11.84 0.14 3.29
N LEU A 51 11.35 -1.08 3.06
CA LEU A 51 10.02 -1.47 3.52
C LEU A 51 9.91 -1.45 5.05
N SER A 52 10.98 -1.81 5.76
CA SER A 52 11.05 -1.70 7.22
C SER A 52 10.97 -0.24 7.67
N SER A 53 11.69 0.67 7.01
CA SER A 53 11.68 2.10 7.31
C SER A 53 10.31 2.77 7.08
N LEU A 54 9.50 2.20 6.19
CA LEU A 54 8.13 2.62 5.91
C LEU A 54 7.11 2.01 6.89
N THR A 55 7.24 0.71 7.18
CA THR A 55 6.24 -0.04 7.95
C THR A 55 6.43 0.05 9.47
N SER A 56 7.67 0.15 9.97
CA SER A 56 7.94 0.18 11.41
C SER A 56 7.28 1.37 12.12
N PRO A 57 7.39 2.62 11.61
CA PRO A 57 6.75 3.77 12.27
C PRO A 57 5.22 3.69 12.29
N LEU A 58 4.61 3.02 11.31
CA LEU A 58 3.17 2.80 11.25
C LEU A 58 2.74 1.71 12.25
N ALA A 59 3.51 0.62 12.33
CA ALA A 59 3.27 -0.46 13.27
C ALA A 59 3.36 0.00 14.73
N GLU A 60 4.33 0.85 15.07
CA GLU A 60 4.46 1.49 16.40
C GLU A 60 3.22 2.28 16.82
N GLN A 61 2.40 2.72 15.86
CA GLN A 61 1.14 3.45 16.08
C GLN A 61 -0.10 2.57 15.89
N GLY A 62 0.07 1.24 15.76
CA GLY A 62 -1.03 0.31 15.55
C GLY A 62 -1.74 0.48 14.20
N ILE A 63 -1.05 1.02 13.19
CA ILE A 63 -1.57 1.17 11.83
C ILE A 63 -1.21 -0.08 11.03
N SER A 64 -2.22 -0.85 10.64
CA SER A 64 -2.04 -2.00 9.74
C SER A 64 -1.72 -1.53 8.34
N VAL A 65 -0.74 -2.20 7.72
CA VAL A 65 -0.26 -1.88 6.37
C VAL A 65 -0.39 -3.12 5.49
N PHE A 66 -0.86 -2.91 4.27
CA PHE A 66 -0.74 -3.87 3.19
C PHE A 66 0.18 -3.28 2.12
N ALA A 67 1.33 -3.90 1.88
CA ALA A 67 2.34 -3.39 0.96
C ALA A 67 2.33 -4.17 -0.36
N VAL A 68 2.45 -3.44 -1.47
CA VAL A 68 2.69 -4.00 -2.80
C VAL A 68 3.95 -3.35 -3.36
N SER A 69 5.02 -4.13 -3.41
CA SER A 69 6.26 -3.73 -4.07
C SER A 69 6.14 -3.94 -5.57
N THR A 70 6.62 -2.97 -6.35
CA THR A 70 6.75 -3.08 -7.80
C THR A 70 8.19 -2.84 -8.21
N TYR A 71 8.48 -2.89 -9.51
CA TYR A 71 9.78 -2.46 -10.00
C TYR A 71 10.04 -0.97 -9.68
N LYS A 72 9.07 -0.06 -9.81
CA LYS A 72 9.39 1.37 -9.66
C LYS A 72 9.44 1.84 -8.21
N THR A 73 8.50 1.35 -7.39
CA THR A 73 8.27 1.85 -6.03
C THR A 73 7.42 0.86 -5.23
N ASP A 74 7.28 1.15 -3.95
CA ASP A 74 6.38 0.49 -3.03
C ASP A 74 5.07 1.27 -2.87
N TYR A 75 3.95 0.56 -2.95
CA TYR A 75 2.64 1.09 -2.61
C TYR A 75 2.24 0.59 -1.23
N LEU A 76 1.90 1.50 -0.34
CA LEU A 76 1.41 1.17 0.99
C LEU A 76 -0.09 1.44 1.03
N MET A 77 -0.87 0.45 1.43
CA MET A 77 -2.28 0.63 1.70
C MET A 77 -2.54 0.66 3.19
N VAL A 78 -3.31 1.65 3.62
CA VAL A 78 -3.80 1.79 5.00
C VAL A 78 -5.32 1.93 5.01
N LYS A 79 -5.97 1.69 6.14
CA LYS A 79 -7.42 1.90 6.25
C LYS A 79 -7.75 3.39 6.09
N SER A 80 -8.87 3.71 5.43
CA SER A 80 -9.33 5.09 5.21
C SER A 80 -9.36 5.91 6.50
N ARG A 81 -9.74 5.31 7.62
CA ARG A 81 -9.77 5.97 8.94
C ARG A 81 -8.40 6.36 9.49
N GLN A 82 -7.32 5.76 8.97
CA GLN A 82 -5.93 5.95 9.43
C GLN A 82 -5.09 6.76 8.43
N ILE A 83 -5.66 7.20 7.31
CA ILE A 83 -4.91 7.84 6.22
C ILE A 83 -4.17 9.09 6.68
N VAL A 84 -4.84 9.98 7.43
CA VAL A 84 -4.26 11.23 7.91
C VAL A 84 -3.08 10.95 8.84
N ALA A 85 -3.24 10.02 9.79
CA ALA A 85 -2.17 9.64 10.70
C ALA A 85 -0.98 9.03 9.95
N ALA A 86 -1.23 8.12 9.00
CA ALA A 86 -0.20 7.50 8.19
C ALA A 86 0.59 8.53 7.35
N THR A 87 -0.11 9.46 6.68
CA THR A 87 0.53 10.53 5.92
C THR A 87 1.39 11.43 6.80
N VAL A 88 0.92 11.79 8.00
CA VAL A 88 1.70 12.60 8.96
C VAL A 88 2.96 11.87 9.44
N ILE A 89 2.86 10.56 9.73
CA ILE A 89 3.99 9.75 10.19
C ILE A 89 5.05 9.61 9.09
N LEU A 90 4.63 9.21 7.89
CA LEU A 90 5.53 8.98 6.76
C LEU A 90 6.12 10.29 6.20
N GLY A 91 5.32 11.35 6.18
CA GLY A 91 5.70 12.68 5.68
C GLY A 91 6.88 13.33 6.41
N ARG A 92 7.31 12.78 7.56
CA ARG A 92 8.51 13.22 8.28
C ARG A 92 9.81 12.85 7.57
N LYS A 93 9.79 11.81 6.74
CA LYS A 93 10.98 11.23 6.10
C LYS A 93 10.82 10.98 4.60
N PHE A 94 9.59 10.87 4.13
CA PHE A 94 9.27 10.50 2.76
C PHE A 94 8.32 11.51 2.15
N GLU A 95 8.45 11.74 0.85
CA GLU A 95 7.42 12.42 0.07
C GLU A 95 6.35 11.38 -0.31
N ILE A 96 5.10 11.66 0.04
CA ILE A 96 3.96 10.75 -0.11
C ILE A 96 2.96 11.38 -1.09
N LEU A 97 2.57 10.59 -2.09
CA LEU A 97 1.60 10.90 -3.14
C LEU A 97 0.27 10.16 -2.91
#